data_AF-A0A1B8HR03-F1
#
_entry.id   AF-A0A1B8HR03-F1
#
_cell.length_a   1.000
_cell.length_b   1.000
_cell.length_c   1.000
_cell.angle_alpha   90.00
_cell.angle_beta   90.00
_cell.angle_gamma   90.00
#
_symmetry.space_group_name_H-M   'P 1'
#
loop_
_entity.id
_entity.type
_entity.pdbx_description
1 polymer ?
#
loop_
_entity_poly.entity_id
_entity_poly.type
_entity_poly.pdbx_seq_one_letter_code
_entity_poly.pdbx_strand_id
1 'polypeptide(L)'
;MKSKNKTEDLLVYIANQDDTKIEHKKILIEHSAYPGKRNNSTVGACQTCLPPDARTEFVEHILRSLGTRYTVTIYIAYPGTPLNDNDGEPYIKNGKRVVSVAGHMWFHVHELEPISKKINSDKSKAFGFMPKTSLPFGDGMVINKDTIHYENPHYRRIIEISEEQHQQLFNYGELAQKGTNPDFGLYYVGSSNSCIDFTWKSLRSASLLPDPIECGVFDLRREHCDSRVVIDHKRKSSFEGAMLVGNNIIHIRSIKAPYPHSELNTEILNAPPPDSILQGSDPKSVPLKEKKEIQIIDTPPNPNYGGSQLFGDWGKFG
;
A
#
# COMPACT_ATOMS: atom_id res chain seq x y z
N MET A 1 4.13 -18.41 8.04
CA MET A 1 5.53 -18.85 8.24
C MET A 1 5.61 -20.36 8.01
N LYS A 2 6.66 -20.88 7.36
CA LYS A 2 6.82 -22.35 7.21
C LYS A 2 7.34 -22.97 8.50
N SER A 3 6.79 -24.13 8.87
CA SER A 3 7.31 -24.95 9.95
C SER A 3 8.70 -25.48 9.58
N LYS A 4 9.55 -25.62 10.59
CA LYS A 4 10.93 -26.14 10.47
C LYS A 4 11.15 -27.39 11.32
N ASN A 5 10.22 -27.75 12.18
CA ASN A 5 10.32 -28.92 13.04
C ASN A 5 8.95 -29.51 13.40
N LYS A 6 8.97 -30.71 13.99
CA LYS A 6 7.76 -31.47 14.35
C LYS A 6 6.86 -30.75 15.36
N THR A 7 7.43 -29.95 16.26
CA THR A 7 6.65 -29.15 17.22
C THR A 7 5.90 -28.07 16.48
N GLU A 8 6.54 -27.36 15.56
CA GLU A 8 5.90 -26.35 14.71
C GLU A 8 4.80 -26.95 13.81
N ASP A 9 5.01 -28.16 13.27
CA ASP A 9 3.97 -28.90 12.54
C ASP A 9 2.75 -29.20 13.42
N LEU A 10 2.99 -29.60 14.68
CA LEU A 10 1.92 -29.83 15.66
C LEU A 10 1.15 -28.55 15.98
N LEU A 11 1.83 -27.41 16.12
CA LEU A 11 1.16 -26.12 16.37
C LEU A 11 0.25 -25.73 15.20
N VAL A 12 0.70 -25.94 13.95
CA VAL A 12 -0.12 -25.73 12.75
C VAL A 12 -1.34 -26.66 12.75
N TYR A 13 -1.14 -27.93 13.11
CA TYR A 13 -2.23 -28.89 13.22
C TYR A 13 -3.28 -28.43 14.25
N ILE A 14 -2.87 -28.05 15.46
CA ILE A 14 -3.76 -27.54 16.51
C ILE A 14 -4.54 -26.31 16.03
N ALA A 15 -3.86 -25.38 15.35
CA ALA A 15 -4.49 -24.16 14.87
C ALA A 15 -5.59 -24.41 13.82
N ASN A 16 -5.41 -25.43 12.98
CA ASN A 16 -6.32 -25.82 11.90
C ASN A 16 -7.47 -26.75 12.34
N GLN A 17 -7.63 -27.06 13.63
CA GLN A 17 -8.73 -27.92 14.08
C GLN A 17 -10.07 -27.16 14.08
N ASP A 18 -10.97 -27.46 13.14
CA ASP A 18 -12.21 -26.69 12.94
C ASP A 18 -13.14 -26.69 14.19
N ASP A 19 -13.18 -27.80 14.94
CA ASP A 19 -14.12 -27.97 16.07
C ASP A 19 -13.65 -27.41 17.42
N THR A 20 -12.47 -26.79 17.47
CA THR A 20 -11.87 -26.31 18.72
C THR A 20 -12.01 -24.79 18.87
N LYS A 21 -12.57 -24.32 20.00
CA LYS A 21 -12.65 -22.89 20.30
C LYS A 21 -11.26 -22.23 20.29
N ILE A 22 -11.16 -21.01 19.78
CA ILE A 22 -9.89 -20.25 19.69
C ILE A 22 -9.15 -20.21 21.02
N GLU A 23 -9.85 -19.95 22.13
CA GLU A 23 -9.22 -19.90 23.46
C GLU A 23 -8.61 -21.24 23.87
N HIS A 24 -9.24 -22.35 23.51
CA HIS A 24 -8.68 -23.68 23.77
C HIS A 24 -7.46 -23.95 22.86
N LYS A 25 -7.51 -23.50 21.59
CA LYS A 25 -6.33 -23.59 20.69
C LYS A 25 -5.13 -22.83 21.25
N LYS A 26 -5.33 -21.61 21.77
CA LYS A 26 -4.25 -20.82 22.39
C LYS A 26 -3.59 -21.59 23.53
N ILE A 27 -4.39 -22.12 24.46
CA ILE A 27 -3.90 -22.93 25.58
C ILE A 27 -3.11 -24.14 25.07
N LEU A 28 -3.62 -24.87 24.07
CA LEU A 28 -2.94 -26.04 23.52
C LEU A 28 -1.62 -25.66 22.82
N ILE A 29 -1.58 -24.55 22.11
CA ILE A 29 -0.37 -24.06 21.42
C ILE A 29 0.70 -23.65 22.45
N GLU A 30 0.34 -22.86 23.45
CA GLU A 30 1.24 -22.49 24.55
C GLU A 30 1.70 -23.74 25.33
N HIS A 31 0.79 -24.70 25.52
CA HIS A 31 1.07 -26.00 26.12
C HIS A 31 1.85 -26.95 25.18
N SER A 32 2.06 -26.65 23.90
CA SER A 32 2.79 -27.56 23.00
C SER A 32 4.10 -26.97 22.50
N ALA A 33 4.27 -25.65 22.59
CA ALA A 33 5.39 -24.92 21.98
C ALA A 33 6.77 -25.27 22.56
N TYR A 34 6.87 -25.57 23.85
CA TYR A 34 8.14 -25.72 24.56
C TYR A 34 8.20 -27.02 25.38
N PRO A 35 8.30 -28.20 24.73
CA PRO A 35 8.46 -29.49 25.41
C PRO A 35 9.72 -29.56 26.28
N GLY A 36 10.83 -28.93 25.88
CA GLY A 36 12.09 -28.97 26.61
C GLY A 36 12.05 -28.27 27.98
N LYS A 37 11.16 -27.29 28.15
CA LYS A 37 11.00 -26.51 29.39
C LYS A 37 10.09 -27.18 30.45
N ARG A 38 9.41 -28.27 30.10
CA ARG A 38 8.44 -28.94 31.01
C ARG A 38 9.04 -30.03 31.87
N ASN A 39 10.16 -30.61 31.44
CA ASN A 39 10.77 -31.74 32.12
C ASN A 39 12.03 -31.31 32.86
N ASN A 40 11.86 -30.96 34.14
CA ASN A 40 12.95 -30.91 35.14
C ASN A 40 13.26 -32.31 35.73
N SER A 41 12.71 -33.38 35.15
CA SER A 41 12.84 -34.73 35.68
C SER A 41 14.01 -35.48 35.03
N THR A 42 15.07 -35.63 35.82
CA THR A 42 16.15 -36.62 35.71
C THR A 42 15.66 -37.99 35.20
N VAL A 43 15.91 -38.34 33.95
CA VAL A 43 15.87 -39.73 33.47
C VAL A 43 16.98 -39.94 32.46
N GLY A 44 17.74 -41.03 32.66
CA GLY A 44 19.03 -41.32 32.05
C GLY A 44 19.04 -41.60 30.53
N ALA A 45 20.21 -42.03 30.07
CA ALA A 45 20.61 -42.14 28.67
C ALA A 45 19.58 -42.87 27.77
N CYS A 46 18.97 -42.06 26.87
CA CYS A 46 18.29 -42.37 25.61
C CYS A 46 17.05 -43.30 25.60
N GLN A 47 15.87 -42.78 25.20
CA GLN A 47 14.95 -43.56 24.33
C GLN A 47 13.89 -42.81 23.48
N THR A 48 13.66 -41.50 23.66
CA THR A 48 13.13 -40.62 22.59
C THR A 48 13.63 -39.21 22.84
N CYS A 49 14.44 -38.65 21.93
CA CYS A 49 14.79 -37.23 22.02
C CYS A 49 13.48 -36.43 22.02
N LEU A 50 13.28 -35.60 23.05
CA LEU A 50 12.15 -34.67 23.07
C LEU A 50 12.15 -33.90 21.74
N PRO A 51 10.98 -33.69 21.13
CA PRO A 51 10.92 -32.87 19.93
C PRO A 51 11.48 -31.48 20.27
N PRO A 52 12.20 -30.85 19.33
CA PRO A 52 12.80 -29.54 19.57
C PRO A 52 11.73 -28.51 19.92
N ASP A 53 12.06 -27.53 20.74
CA ASP A 53 11.16 -26.41 21.00
C ASP A 53 10.78 -25.69 19.68
N ALA A 54 9.56 -25.19 19.62
CA ALA A 54 9.16 -24.27 18.57
C ALA A 54 9.90 -22.94 18.73
N ARG A 55 10.20 -22.29 17.60
CA ARG A 55 10.79 -20.95 17.65
C ARG A 55 9.76 -19.96 18.18
N THR A 56 10.17 -19.03 19.04
CA THR A 56 9.25 -18.07 19.68
C THR A 56 8.47 -17.25 18.66
N GLU A 57 9.13 -16.79 17.60
CA GLU A 57 8.46 -16.05 16.52
C GLU A 57 7.44 -16.90 15.75
N PHE A 58 7.62 -18.23 15.70
CA PHE A 58 6.66 -19.14 15.09
C PHE A 58 5.42 -19.30 15.98
N VAL A 59 5.61 -19.45 17.29
CA VAL A 59 4.51 -19.56 18.26
C VAL A 59 3.64 -18.29 18.23
N GLU A 60 4.28 -17.13 18.28
CA GLU A 60 3.60 -15.83 18.17
C GLU A 60 2.84 -15.69 16.86
N HIS A 61 3.47 -16.07 15.73
CA HIS A 61 2.81 -16.07 14.43
C HIS A 61 1.55 -16.94 14.42
N ILE A 62 1.62 -18.17 14.95
CA ILE A 62 0.48 -19.07 15.01
C ILE A 62 -0.62 -18.48 15.89
N LEU A 63 -0.30 -18.03 17.11
CA LEU A 63 -1.28 -17.46 18.04
C LEU A 63 -2.01 -16.25 17.45
N ARG A 64 -1.29 -15.36 16.75
CA ARG A 64 -1.87 -14.20 16.07
C ARG A 64 -2.76 -14.60 14.90
N SER A 65 -2.40 -15.66 14.17
CA SER A 65 -3.16 -16.17 13.02
C SER A 65 -4.45 -16.90 13.40
N LEU A 66 -4.68 -17.18 14.69
CA LEU A 66 -5.94 -17.74 15.19
C LEU A 66 -7.09 -16.74 15.15
N GLY A 67 -6.80 -15.45 15.16
CA GLY A 67 -7.78 -14.38 15.03
C GLY A 67 -7.78 -13.78 13.64
N THR A 68 -8.87 -13.07 13.32
CA THR A 68 -8.94 -12.24 12.10
C THR A 68 -7.92 -11.12 12.21
N ARG A 69 -7.22 -10.84 11.11
CA ARG A 69 -6.21 -9.78 11.05
C ARG A 69 -6.57 -8.81 9.94
N TYR A 70 -6.22 -7.55 10.13
CA TYR A 70 -6.62 -6.50 9.21
C TYR A 70 -5.39 -5.79 8.66
N THR A 71 -5.43 -5.44 7.38
CA THR A 71 -4.37 -4.64 6.77
C THR A 71 -4.95 -3.51 5.95
N VAL A 72 -4.17 -2.45 5.81
CA VAL A 72 -4.35 -1.45 4.75
C VAL A 72 -3.12 -1.47 3.84
N THR A 73 -3.36 -1.50 2.54
CA THR A 73 -2.35 -1.28 1.53
C THR A 73 -2.53 0.11 0.96
N ILE A 74 -1.49 0.94 1.01
CA ILE A 74 -1.49 2.27 0.38
C ILE A 74 -0.69 2.15 -0.91
N TYR A 75 -1.28 2.55 -2.03
CA TYR A 75 -0.69 2.45 -3.37
C TYR A 75 -0.37 3.84 -3.93
N ILE A 76 0.73 3.92 -4.69
CA ILE A 76 1.07 5.05 -5.54
C ILE A 76 1.42 4.54 -6.93
N ALA A 77 0.68 5.00 -7.93
CA ALA A 77 1.00 4.89 -9.33
C ALA A 77 1.62 6.19 -9.83
N TYR A 78 2.76 6.12 -10.52
CA TYR A 78 3.39 7.29 -11.12
C TYR A 78 2.69 7.70 -12.42
N PRO A 79 2.86 8.96 -12.88
CA PRO A 79 2.62 9.31 -14.27
C PRO A 79 3.26 8.29 -15.21
N GLY A 80 2.54 7.88 -16.26
CA GLY A 80 2.97 6.84 -17.19
C GLY A 80 2.61 5.41 -16.77
N THR A 81 2.02 5.19 -15.59
CA THR A 81 1.59 3.84 -15.17
C THR A 81 0.52 3.31 -16.13
N PRO A 82 0.69 2.11 -16.73
CA PRO A 82 -0.30 1.54 -17.63
C PRO A 82 -1.65 1.31 -16.95
N LEU A 83 -2.72 1.62 -17.67
CA LEU A 83 -4.09 1.42 -17.20
C LEU A 83 -4.73 0.18 -17.81
N ASN A 84 -5.59 -0.47 -17.04
CA ASN A 84 -6.43 -1.60 -17.44
C ASN A 84 -7.90 -1.18 -17.47
N ASP A 85 -8.69 -1.92 -18.25
CA ASP A 85 -10.15 -1.85 -18.24
C ASP A 85 -10.74 -2.51 -16.99
N ASN A 86 -12.06 -2.44 -16.85
CA ASN A 86 -12.80 -3.00 -15.72
C ASN A 86 -12.61 -4.50 -15.50
N ASP A 87 -12.23 -5.24 -16.55
CA ASP A 87 -12.00 -6.68 -16.52
C ASP A 87 -10.53 -7.02 -16.20
N GLY A 88 -9.68 -6.00 -15.99
CA GLY A 88 -8.25 -6.17 -15.71
C GLY A 88 -7.36 -6.29 -16.95
N GLU A 89 -7.94 -6.30 -18.14
CA GLU A 89 -7.21 -6.33 -19.40
C GLU A 89 -6.58 -4.98 -19.74
N PRO A 90 -5.44 -4.94 -20.46
CA PRO A 90 -4.81 -3.73 -20.94
C PRO A 90 -5.77 -2.76 -21.65
N TYR A 91 -5.89 -1.53 -21.14
CA TYR A 91 -6.70 -0.52 -21.80
C TYR A 91 -5.93 0.08 -23.00
N ILE A 92 -6.44 -0.15 -24.21
CA ILE A 92 -5.86 0.34 -25.47
C ILE A 92 -6.80 1.35 -26.11
N LYS A 93 -6.27 2.54 -26.45
CA LYS A 93 -7.00 3.58 -27.21
C LYS A 93 -6.18 3.99 -28.43
N ASN A 94 -6.79 3.97 -29.61
CA ASN A 94 -6.14 4.29 -30.88
C ASN A 94 -4.85 3.47 -31.12
N GLY A 95 -4.88 2.18 -30.76
CA GLY A 95 -3.74 1.26 -30.91
C GLY A 95 -2.58 1.52 -29.93
N LYS A 96 -2.75 2.39 -28.94
CA LYS A 96 -1.73 2.70 -27.92
C LYS A 96 -2.21 2.33 -26.53
N ARG A 97 -1.27 1.86 -25.69
CA ARG A 97 -1.54 1.62 -24.27
C ARG A 97 -1.91 2.93 -23.58
N VAL A 98 -3.04 2.96 -22.91
CA VAL A 98 -3.45 4.11 -22.09
C VAL A 98 -2.66 4.07 -20.79
N VAL A 99 -2.20 5.24 -20.36
CA VAL A 99 -1.41 5.43 -19.15
C VAL A 99 -2.00 6.52 -18.28
N SER A 100 -1.74 6.46 -16.98
CA SER A 100 -2.11 7.52 -16.05
C SER A 100 -1.31 8.78 -16.33
N VAL A 101 -1.98 9.92 -16.50
CA VAL A 101 -1.32 11.20 -16.82
C VAL A 101 -0.72 11.85 -15.57
N ALA A 102 -1.47 11.90 -14.48
CA ALA A 102 -1.06 12.56 -13.24
C ALA A 102 -0.46 11.59 -12.21
N GLY A 103 -0.54 10.27 -12.47
CA GLY A 103 -0.41 9.27 -11.44
C GLY A 103 -1.66 9.20 -10.55
N HIS A 104 -1.62 8.35 -9.53
CA HIS A 104 -2.76 8.13 -8.63
C HIS A 104 -2.31 7.61 -7.28
N MET A 105 -3.10 7.90 -6.25
CA MET A 105 -2.91 7.39 -4.90
C MET A 105 -4.24 6.90 -4.35
N TRP A 106 -4.24 5.70 -3.76
CA TRP A 106 -5.44 5.08 -3.19
C TRP A 106 -5.07 4.11 -2.08
N PHE A 107 -6.07 3.60 -1.37
CA PHE A 107 -5.86 2.56 -0.36
C PHE A 107 -6.77 1.35 -0.57
N HIS A 108 -6.37 0.22 -0.01
CA HIS A 108 -7.10 -1.05 -0.07
C HIS A 108 -7.09 -1.68 1.31
N VAL A 109 -8.28 -1.90 1.87
CA VAL A 109 -8.43 -2.59 3.16
C VAL A 109 -8.67 -4.07 2.94
N HIS A 110 -8.03 -4.91 3.75
CA HIS A 110 -8.20 -6.36 3.72
C HIS A 110 -8.49 -6.91 5.11
N GLU A 111 -9.46 -7.82 5.17
CA GLU A 111 -9.72 -8.71 6.31
C GLU A 111 -9.15 -10.10 5.96
N LEU A 112 -8.11 -10.50 6.69
CA LEU A 112 -7.45 -11.79 6.59
C LEU A 112 -8.14 -12.75 7.57
N GLU A 113 -8.90 -13.69 7.03
CA GLU A 113 -9.58 -14.70 7.82
C GLU A 113 -8.57 -15.53 8.64
N PRO A 114 -8.95 -15.99 9.85
CA PRO A 114 -8.12 -16.86 10.66
C PRO A 114 -7.70 -18.12 9.89
N ILE A 115 -6.51 -18.65 10.17
CA ILE A 115 -6.09 -19.94 9.57
C ILE A 115 -7.02 -21.10 9.93
N SER A 116 -7.80 -20.92 11.00
CA SER A 116 -8.83 -21.86 11.46
C SER A 116 -10.13 -21.83 10.66
N LYS A 117 -10.34 -20.86 9.76
CA LYS A 117 -11.54 -20.79 8.90
C LYS A 117 -11.13 -20.94 7.44
N LYS A 118 -11.45 -22.09 6.83
CA LYS A 118 -11.32 -22.33 5.37
C LYS A 118 -12.42 -21.65 4.55
N ILE A 119 -12.81 -20.42 4.88
CA ILE A 119 -13.74 -19.66 4.04
C ILE A 119 -12.88 -18.80 3.11
N ASN A 120 -12.82 -19.18 1.83
CA ASN A 120 -12.18 -18.40 0.77
C ASN A 120 -13.04 -17.17 0.40
N SER A 121 -13.34 -16.30 1.35
CA SER A 121 -13.87 -14.97 1.07
C SER A 121 -12.77 -13.96 1.39
N ASP A 122 -12.02 -13.54 0.36
CA ASP A 122 -11.17 -12.37 0.47
C ASP A 122 -12.07 -11.14 0.62
N LYS A 123 -12.33 -10.75 1.86
CA LYS A 123 -13.08 -9.54 2.19
C LYS A 123 -12.10 -8.39 2.11
N SER A 124 -12.00 -7.83 0.91
CA SER A 124 -11.17 -6.67 0.70
C SER A 124 -11.86 -5.67 -0.22
N LYS A 125 -11.54 -4.39 -0.03
CA LYS A 125 -12.11 -3.31 -0.84
C LYS A 125 -11.11 -2.17 -1.01
N ALA A 126 -10.90 -1.78 -2.26
CA ALA A 126 -10.14 -0.59 -2.59
C ALA A 126 -11.02 0.66 -2.56
N PHE A 127 -10.41 1.81 -2.26
CA PHE A 127 -11.03 3.12 -2.33
C PHE A 127 -10.01 4.12 -2.86
N GLY A 128 -10.32 4.73 -3.99
CA GLY A 128 -9.60 5.89 -4.51
C GLY A 128 -10.57 6.90 -5.11
N PHE A 129 -10.09 8.13 -5.29
CA PHE A 129 -10.92 9.26 -5.71
C PHE A 129 -10.39 9.86 -7.00
N MET A 130 -11.26 10.00 -8.00
CA MET A 130 -10.89 10.51 -9.32
C MET A 130 -11.98 11.45 -9.87
N PRO A 131 -11.66 12.33 -10.83
CA PRO A 131 -12.68 13.09 -11.54
C PRO A 131 -13.51 12.16 -12.44
N LYS A 132 -14.81 12.41 -12.59
CA LYS A 132 -15.69 11.71 -13.56
C LYS A 132 -15.36 12.06 -15.01
N THR A 133 -14.71 13.20 -15.20
CA THR A 133 -14.29 13.69 -16.51
C THR A 133 -12.76 13.76 -16.55
N SER A 134 -12.21 14.00 -17.73
CA SER A 134 -10.77 14.16 -17.90
C SER A 134 -10.19 15.49 -17.45
N LEU A 135 -11.04 16.37 -16.92
CA LEU A 135 -10.63 17.69 -16.47
C LEU A 135 -10.03 17.62 -15.07
N PRO A 136 -9.07 18.49 -14.75
CA PRO A 136 -8.46 18.54 -13.41
C PRO A 136 -9.38 19.13 -12.34
N PHE A 137 -10.62 19.49 -12.70
CA PHE A 137 -11.66 20.00 -11.83
C PHE A 137 -13.03 19.50 -12.29
N GLY A 138 -13.96 19.31 -11.35
CA GLY A 138 -15.35 18.96 -11.63
C GLY A 138 -15.88 17.88 -10.69
N ASP A 139 -17.01 17.28 -11.05
CA ASP A 139 -17.56 16.16 -10.27
C ASP A 139 -16.56 15.00 -10.21
N GLY A 140 -16.30 14.53 -9.01
CA GLY A 140 -15.49 13.36 -8.72
C GLY A 140 -16.35 12.17 -8.30
N MET A 141 -15.68 11.03 -8.17
CA MET A 141 -16.27 9.79 -7.69
C MET A 141 -15.22 8.96 -6.95
N VAL A 142 -15.68 8.22 -5.93
CA VAL A 142 -14.86 7.22 -5.23
C VAL A 142 -15.11 5.85 -5.86
N ILE A 143 -14.05 5.24 -6.37
CA ILE A 143 -14.10 3.93 -7.02
C ILE A 143 -13.41 2.86 -6.20
N ASN A 144 -13.77 1.60 -6.45
CA ASN A 144 -13.22 0.42 -5.79
C ASN A 144 -12.43 -0.51 -6.71
N LYS A 145 -12.08 -0.03 -7.91
CA LYS A 145 -11.41 -0.81 -8.95
C LYS A 145 -9.99 -0.36 -9.25
N ASP A 146 -9.45 0.62 -8.50
CA ASP A 146 -8.09 1.14 -8.72
C ASP A 146 -7.02 0.02 -8.73
N THR A 147 -7.15 -0.99 -7.86
CA THR A 147 -6.20 -2.12 -7.83
C THR A 147 -6.24 -3.01 -9.07
N ILE A 148 -7.33 -2.99 -9.83
CA ILE A 148 -7.45 -3.69 -11.13
C ILE A 148 -7.01 -2.75 -12.26
N HIS A 149 -7.37 -1.46 -12.17
CA HIS A 149 -7.11 -0.46 -13.20
C HIS A 149 -5.65 -0.04 -13.33
N TYR A 150 -4.85 -0.10 -12.26
CA TYR A 150 -3.45 0.30 -12.30
C TYR A 150 -2.52 -0.92 -12.34
N GLU A 151 -1.84 -1.11 -13.47
CA GLU A 151 -0.88 -2.19 -13.64
C GLU A 151 0.45 -1.84 -12.96
N ASN A 152 0.91 -2.71 -12.04
CA ASN A 152 2.22 -2.60 -11.38
C ASN A 152 2.53 -1.18 -10.83
N PRO A 153 1.71 -0.66 -9.89
CA PRO A 153 1.95 0.66 -9.31
C PRO A 153 3.37 0.76 -8.74
N HIS A 154 3.99 1.93 -8.90
CA HIS A 154 5.39 2.16 -8.54
C HIS A 154 5.67 1.83 -7.07
N TYR A 155 4.73 2.12 -6.18
CA TYR A 155 4.91 1.90 -4.75
C TYR A 155 3.65 1.32 -4.12
N ARG A 156 3.84 0.38 -3.19
CA ARG A 156 2.81 0.00 -2.22
C ARG A 156 3.40 -0.31 -0.86
N ARG A 157 2.69 0.08 0.19
CA ARG A 157 3.01 -0.29 1.57
C ARG A 157 1.81 -0.96 2.23
N ILE A 158 2.02 -2.16 2.73
CA ILE A 158 1.05 -2.92 3.51
C ILE A 158 1.36 -2.68 4.98
N ILE A 159 0.33 -2.33 5.76
CA ILE A 159 0.42 -2.07 7.19
C ILE A 159 -0.64 -2.92 7.87
N GLU A 160 -0.26 -3.73 8.86
CA GLU A 160 -1.24 -4.35 9.76
C GLU A 160 -1.83 -3.31 10.70
N ILE A 161 -3.15 -3.33 10.82
CA ILE A 161 -3.95 -2.37 11.56
C ILE A 161 -4.94 -3.10 12.48
N SER A 162 -5.49 -2.37 13.44
CA SER A 162 -6.55 -2.93 14.28
C SER A 162 -7.87 -3.05 13.51
N GLU A 163 -8.78 -3.86 14.03
CA GLU A 163 -10.16 -3.94 13.53
C GLU A 163 -10.86 -2.57 13.52
N GLU A 164 -10.67 -1.78 14.57
CA GLU A 164 -11.24 -0.44 14.67
C GLU A 164 -10.73 0.49 13.56
N GLN A 165 -9.42 0.47 13.31
CA GLN A 165 -8.80 1.25 12.22
C GLN A 165 -9.30 0.78 10.85
N HIS A 166 -9.44 -0.53 10.65
CA HIS A 166 -10.02 -1.09 9.44
C HIS A 166 -11.45 -0.60 9.22
N GLN A 167 -12.29 -0.65 10.26
CA GLN A 167 -13.68 -0.20 10.19
C GLN A 167 -13.78 1.30 9.92
N GLN A 168 -12.90 2.12 10.51
CA GLN A 168 -12.82 3.55 10.23
C GLN A 168 -12.50 3.83 8.76
N LEU A 169 -11.47 3.17 8.19
CA LEU A 169 -11.12 3.28 6.78
C LEU A 169 -12.25 2.83 5.86
N PHE A 170 -12.84 1.66 6.15
CA PHE A 170 -13.93 1.10 5.36
C PHE A 170 -15.15 2.02 5.36
N ASN A 171 -15.57 2.51 6.54
CA ASN A 171 -16.70 3.42 6.68
C ASN A 171 -16.45 4.76 5.97
N TYR A 172 -15.24 5.31 6.10
CA TYR A 172 -14.88 6.55 5.42
C TYR A 172 -15.03 6.41 3.88
N GLY A 173 -14.49 5.31 3.33
CA GLY A 173 -14.61 4.98 1.91
C GLY A 173 -16.05 4.74 1.47
N GLU A 174 -16.83 3.97 2.23
CA GLU A 174 -18.26 3.69 1.95
C GLU A 174 -19.11 4.96 1.93
N LEU A 175 -18.95 5.83 2.92
CA LEU A 175 -19.69 7.09 3.00
C LEU A 175 -19.30 8.01 1.85
N ALA A 176 -18.01 8.06 1.49
CA ALA A 176 -17.54 8.91 0.40
C ALA A 176 -18.04 8.39 -0.95
N GLN A 177 -18.03 7.08 -1.17
CA GLN A 177 -18.63 6.44 -2.34
C GLN A 177 -20.13 6.72 -2.48
N LYS A 178 -20.86 6.79 -1.37
CA LYS A 178 -22.29 7.18 -1.34
C LYS A 178 -22.52 8.68 -1.47
N GLY A 179 -21.47 9.50 -1.41
CA GLY A 179 -21.58 10.96 -1.40
C GLY A 179 -22.19 11.53 -0.11
N THR A 180 -22.18 10.76 0.98
CA THR A 180 -22.75 11.13 2.28
C THR A 180 -21.69 11.31 3.36
N ASN A 181 -20.40 11.33 2.99
CA ASN A 181 -19.32 11.58 3.94
C ASN A 181 -19.30 13.07 4.33
N PRO A 182 -19.55 13.42 5.61
CA PRO A 182 -19.57 14.81 6.03
C PRO A 182 -18.19 15.48 5.95
N ASP A 183 -17.11 14.69 5.94
CA ASP A 183 -15.73 15.14 5.97
C ASP A 183 -15.07 15.11 4.58
N PHE A 184 -15.81 14.76 3.52
CA PHE A 184 -15.28 14.67 2.16
C PHE A 184 -16.29 15.11 1.09
N GLY A 185 -15.97 16.21 0.39
CA GLY A 185 -16.75 16.68 -0.76
C GLY A 185 -16.34 15.97 -2.05
N LEU A 186 -17.32 15.63 -2.90
CA LEU A 186 -17.06 14.96 -4.18
C LEU A 186 -16.71 15.91 -5.33
N TYR A 187 -16.51 17.21 -5.10
CA TYR A 187 -16.02 18.10 -6.15
C TYR A 187 -14.51 18.01 -6.26
N TYR A 188 -14.01 17.32 -7.28
CA TYR A 188 -12.59 17.08 -7.52
C TYR A 188 -11.87 18.39 -7.87
N VAL A 189 -10.72 18.61 -7.23
CA VAL A 189 -9.77 19.68 -7.55
C VAL A 189 -8.38 19.10 -7.44
N GLY A 190 -7.68 18.93 -8.57
CA GLY A 190 -6.39 18.22 -8.61
C GLY A 190 -5.30 18.77 -7.67
N SER A 191 -5.41 20.02 -7.21
CA SER A 191 -4.46 20.66 -6.31
C SER A 191 -4.84 20.66 -4.82
N SER A 192 -6.08 20.34 -4.45
CA SER A 192 -6.57 20.54 -3.06
C SER A 192 -7.79 19.70 -2.66
N ASN A 193 -8.34 18.88 -3.56
CA ASN A 193 -9.33 17.85 -3.27
C ASN A 193 -9.18 16.74 -4.31
N SER A 194 -8.10 15.98 -4.17
CA SER A 194 -7.59 15.00 -5.13
C SER A 194 -7.53 13.59 -4.53
N CYS A 195 -7.02 12.63 -5.31
CA CYS A 195 -6.73 11.28 -4.86
C CYS A 195 -5.81 11.23 -3.62
N ILE A 196 -4.86 12.16 -3.54
CA ILE A 196 -3.92 12.31 -2.43
C ILE A 196 -4.68 12.77 -1.17
N ASP A 197 -5.47 13.85 -1.28
CA ASP A 197 -6.23 14.41 -0.16
C ASP A 197 -7.22 13.39 0.40
N PHE A 198 -7.94 12.69 -0.48
CA PHE A 198 -8.86 11.62 -0.10
C PHE A 198 -8.15 10.51 0.68
N THR A 199 -6.99 10.05 0.19
CA THR A 199 -6.23 8.99 0.84
C THR A 199 -5.72 9.45 2.20
N TRP A 200 -5.14 10.65 2.32
CA TRP A 200 -4.65 11.16 3.61
C TRP A 200 -5.78 11.43 4.61
N LYS A 201 -6.92 11.96 4.17
CA LYS A 201 -8.09 12.15 5.06
C LYS A 201 -8.66 10.81 5.53
N SER A 202 -8.69 9.80 4.66
CA SER A 202 -9.08 8.44 5.02
C SER A 202 -8.13 7.86 6.07
N LEU A 203 -6.81 7.89 5.83
CA LEU A 203 -5.80 7.42 6.77
C LEU A 203 -5.86 8.15 8.12
N ARG A 204 -6.12 9.46 8.10
CA ARG A 204 -6.32 10.28 9.30
C ARG A 204 -7.55 9.85 10.10
N SER A 205 -8.65 9.47 9.44
CA SER A 205 -9.84 8.94 10.12
C SER A 205 -9.54 7.68 10.94
N ALA A 206 -8.49 6.94 10.57
CA ALA A 206 -7.98 5.76 11.25
C ALA A 206 -6.73 6.00 12.12
N SER A 207 -6.41 7.28 12.41
CA SER A 207 -5.22 7.69 13.16
C SER A 207 -3.89 7.16 12.57
N LEU A 208 -3.84 6.87 11.27
CA LEU A 208 -2.63 6.47 10.55
C LEU A 208 -1.93 7.73 10.00
N LEU A 209 -1.19 8.41 10.87
CA LEU A 209 -0.52 9.66 10.57
C LEU A 209 0.95 9.44 10.23
N PRO A 210 1.52 10.22 9.30
CA PRO A 210 2.95 10.20 9.06
C PRO A 210 3.69 10.76 10.28
N ASP A 211 4.83 10.18 10.63
CA ASP A 211 5.74 10.81 11.58
C ASP A 211 6.31 12.11 11.00
N PRO A 212 6.58 13.13 11.85
CA PRO A 212 7.33 14.31 11.45
C PRO A 212 8.66 13.89 10.82
N ILE A 213 8.91 14.37 9.61
CA ILE A 213 10.19 14.16 8.93
C ILE A 213 11.03 15.40 9.20
N GLU A 214 12.10 15.24 10.00
CA GLU A 214 13.12 16.27 10.12
C GLU A 214 13.90 16.34 8.81
N CYS A 215 13.64 17.38 8.00
CA CYS A 215 14.47 17.71 6.84
C CYS A 215 15.87 18.10 7.35
N GLY A 216 16.83 17.16 7.33
CA GLY A 216 18.18 17.47 7.80
C GLY A 216 19.31 16.45 7.59
N VAL A 217 19.06 15.17 7.27
CA VAL A 217 20.14 14.17 7.35
C VAL A 217 20.39 13.33 6.08
N PHE A 218 19.47 13.29 5.11
CA PHE A 218 19.64 12.40 3.95
C PHE A 218 19.29 12.97 2.57
N ASP A 219 18.93 14.25 2.44
CA ASP A 219 18.55 14.80 1.13
C ASP A 219 19.35 16.04 0.75
N LEU A 220 20.33 15.85 -0.14
CA LEU A 220 21.07 16.91 -0.82
C LEU A 220 20.30 17.47 -2.03
N ARG A 221 19.12 16.93 -2.38
CA ARG A 221 18.24 17.50 -3.40
C ARG A 221 17.17 18.33 -2.70
N ARG A 222 17.41 19.64 -2.71
CA ARG A 222 16.55 20.74 -2.23
C ARG A 222 15.13 20.78 -2.84
N GLU A 223 14.75 19.78 -3.63
CA GLU A 223 13.51 19.65 -4.39
C GLU A 223 12.46 18.78 -3.67
N HIS A 224 12.86 17.94 -2.70
CA HIS A 224 11.95 17.08 -1.93
C HIS A 224 11.50 17.67 -0.59
N CYS A 225 12.23 18.67 -0.09
CA CYS A 225 11.76 19.54 0.98
C CYS A 225 11.32 20.85 0.31
N ASP A 226 10.14 20.90 -0.31
CA ASP A 226 9.49 22.20 -0.47
C ASP A 226 9.35 22.75 0.95
N SER A 227 10.09 23.83 1.22
CA SER A 227 10.08 24.59 2.47
C SER A 227 8.70 25.14 2.86
N ARG A 228 7.64 24.79 2.12
CA ARG A 228 6.22 24.96 2.47
C ARG A 228 5.56 23.74 3.12
N VAL A 229 6.12 22.53 2.96
CA VAL A 229 5.70 21.30 3.67
C VAL A 229 6.39 21.20 5.03
N VAL A 230 7.55 21.85 5.15
CA VAL A 230 8.25 22.05 6.42
C VAL A 230 7.60 23.26 7.11
N ILE A 231 7.16 23.07 8.36
CA ILE A 231 6.51 24.06 9.24
C ILE A 231 4.99 24.25 9.05
N ASP A 232 4.20 23.20 9.32
CA ASP A 232 3.16 23.34 10.36
C ASP A 232 3.27 22.17 11.35
N HIS A 233 4.39 22.17 12.08
CA HIS A 233 4.64 21.23 13.19
C HIS A 233 3.67 21.42 14.37
N LYS A 234 2.70 22.35 14.29
CA LYS A 234 1.68 22.55 15.33
C LYS A 234 0.36 21.85 15.04
N ARG A 235 0.18 21.24 13.87
CA ARG A 235 -1.06 20.51 13.53
C ARG A 235 -0.74 19.22 12.78
N LYS A 236 -0.48 18.14 13.53
CA LYS A 236 -0.62 16.76 13.00
C LYS A 236 -1.96 16.54 12.26
N SER A 237 -2.95 17.42 12.46
CA SER A 237 -4.29 17.39 11.88
C SER A 237 -4.48 18.04 10.51
N SER A 238 -3.51 18.77 9.94
CA SER A 238 -3.70 19.50 8.66
C SER A 238 -2.87 18.99 7.47
N PHE A 239 -2.04 17.95 7.63
CA PHE A 239 -1.25 17.42 6.50
C PHE A 239 -2.14 16.71 5.48
N GLU A 240 -2.30 17.31 4.30
CA GLU A 240 -3.12 16.76 3.21
C GLU A 240 -2.31 16.07 2.10
N GLY A 241 -0.98 15.97 2.26
CA GLY A 241 -0.08 15.34 1.30
C GLY A 241 0.78 16.34 0.51
N ALA A 242 1.72 15.81 -0.26
CA ALA A 242 2.45 16.57 -1.27
C ALA A 242 1.68 16.55 -2.60
N MET A 243 1.74 17.62 -3.39
CA MET A 243 0.97 17.77 -4.63
C MET A 243 1.22 16.65 -5.66
N LEU A 244 2.46 16.18 -5.75
CA LEU A 244 2.83 15.08 -6.65
C LEU A 244 2.72 13.74 -5.91
N VAL A 245 2.04 12.77 -6.51
CA VAL A 245 1.81 11.45 -5.89
C VAL A 245 3.11 10.80 -5.42
N GLY A 246 4.20 10.90 -6.18
CA GLY A 246 5.49 10.31 -5.82
C GLY A 246 6.14 10.92 -4.57
N ASN A 247 5.92 12.20 -4.31
CA ASN A 247 6.47 12.89 -3.14
C ASN A 247 5.80 12.41 -1.83
N ASN A 248 4.67 11.69 -1.92
CA ASN A 248 4.00 11.12 -0.76
C ASN A 248 4.63 9.82 -0.25
N ILE A 249 5.55 9.19 -1.01
CA ILE A 249 6.20 7.93 -0.60
C ILE A 249 6.92 8.10 0.74
N ILE A 250 7.69 9.17 0.92
CA ILE A 250 8.46 9.39 2.15
C ILE A 250 7.55 9.55 3.37
N HIS A 251 6.41 10.22 3.20
CA HIS A 251 5.39 10.38 4.25
C HIS A 251 4.68 9.06 4.53
N ILE A 252 4.33 8.29 3.51
CA ILE A 252 3.73 6.97 3.72
C ILE A 252 4.70 6.07 4.48
N ARG A 253 6.00 6.07 4.15
CA ARG A 253 7.04 5.32 4.88
C ARG A 253 7.15 5.73 6.36
N SER A 254 6.92 7.01 6.67
CA SER A 254 7.01 7.50 8.05
C SER A 254 5.79 7.16 8.92
N ILE A 255 4.71 6.59 8.37
CA ILE A 255 3.58 6.11 9.17
C ILE A 255 4.07 4.99 10.11
N LYS A 256 3.86 5.15 11.42
CA LYS A 256 4.12 4.08 12.39
C LYS A 256 3.08 2.98 12.23
N ALA A 257 3.53 1.75 11.98
CA ALA A 257 2.65 0.60 11.97
C ALA A 257 2.12 0.33 13.39
N PRO A 258 0.81 0.19 13.60
CA PRO A 258 0.22 -0.20 14.89
C PRO A 258 0.82 -1.48 15.46
N TYR A 259 1.18 -2.42 14.57
CA TYR A 259 1.89 -3.66 14.91
C TYR A 259 3.27 -3.65 14.23
N PRO A 260 4.30 -2.99 14.78
CA PRO A 260 5.56 -2.73 14.08
C PRO A 260 6.34 -4.00 13.72
N HIS A 261 6.21 -5.06 14.53
CA HIS A 261 6.86 -6.35 14.30
C HIS A 261 6.00 -7.35 13.51
N SER A 262 4.92 -6.86 12.89
CA SER A 262 4.10 -7.70 12.03
C SER A 262 4.86 -8.16 10.79
N GLU A 263 4.73 -9.45 10.49
CA GLU A 263 5.18 -10.06 9.25
C GLU A 263 4.32 -9.67 8.03
N LEU A 264 3.14 -9.07 8.24
CA LEU A 264 2.31 -8.54 7.17
C LEU A 264 2.78 -7.17 6.69
N ASN A 265 3.52 -6.44 7.54
CA ASN A 265 4.10 -5.17 7.16
C ASN A 265 5.12 -5.38 6.05
N THR A 266 4.82 -4.89 4.86
CA THR A 266 5.69 -5.03 3.70
C THR A 266 5.67 -3.76 2.87
N GLU A 267 6.76 -3.55 2.14
CA GLU A 267 6.90 -2.42 1.23
C GLU A 267 7.45 -2.94 -0.08
N ILE A 268 6.86 -2.50 -1.19
CA ILE A 268 7.25 -2.90 -2.53
C ILE A 268 7.42 -1.64 -3.36
N LEU A 269 8.58 -1.54 -4.00
CA LEU A 269 8.98 -0.46 -4.89
C LEU A 269 9.33 -1.06 -6.26
N ASN A 270 8.44 -0.88 -7.22
CA ASN A 270 8.62 -1.31 -8.61
C ASN A 270 9.42 -0.29 -9.39
N ALA A 271 9.97 -0.66 -10.55
CA ALA A 271 10.59 0.30 -11.45
C ALA A 271 9.56 1.36 -11.90
N PRO A 272 9.94 2.65 -12.05
CA PRO A 272 9.04 3.65 -12.58
C PRO A 272 8.73 3.38 -14.06
N PRO A 273 7.58 3.83 -14.59
CA PRO A 273 7.26 3.69 -16.01
C PRO A 273 8.32 4.34 -16.92
N PRO A 274 8.62 3.78 -18.11
CA PRO A 274 9.67 4.28 -19.01
C PRO A 274 9.50 5.74 -19.42
N ASP A 275 8.26 6.19 -19.60
CA ASP A 275 7.89 7.55 -19.99
C ASP A 275 7.39 8.40 -18.80
N SER A 276 7.59 7.92 -17.57
CA SER A 276 7.44 8.79 -16.42
C SER A 276 8.53 9.85 -16.53
N ILE A 277 8.16 11.05 -16.98
CA ILE A 277 9.07 12.19 -16.89
C ILE A 277 9.31 12.36 -15.40
N LEU A 278 10.43 11.82 -14.93
CA LEU A 278 11.07 12.18 -13.67
C LEU A 278 11.28 13.69 -13.71
N GLN A 279 10.27 14.45 -13.29
CA GLN A 279 10.45 15.84 -12.90
C GLN A 279 11.24 15.79 -11.59
N GLY A 280 12.56 15.72 -11.73
CA GLY A 280 13.50 15.71 -10.60
C GLY A 280 14.55 14.60 -10.60
N SER A 281 15.36 14.51 -11.67
CA SER A 281 16.77 14.08 -11.70
C SER A 281 17.18 12.58 -11.74
N ASP A 282 17.70 12.25 -12.93
CA ASP A 282 18.78 11.32 -13.35
C ASP A 282 18.47 9.87 -13.77
N PRO A 283 18.39 9.61 -15.10
CA PRO A 283 18.58 8.29 -15.69
C PRO A 283 20.05 8.07 -16.06
N LYS A 284 21.00 8.13 -15.11
CA LYS A 284 22.42 7.77 -15.36
C LYS A 284 23.12 7.20 -14.12
N SER A 285 22.84 5.94 -13.78
CA SER A 285 23.92 5.03 -13.39
C SER A 285 24.42 4.33 -14.65
N VAL A 286 25.59 4.80 -15.08
CA VAL A 286 26.36 4.45 -16.27
C VAL A 286 26.51 2.93 -16.48
N PRO A 287 26.22 2.39 -17.69
CA PRO A 287 27.01 1.31 -18.26
C PRO A 287 28.19 1.94 -19.02
N LEU A 288 29.40 1.55 -18.64
CA LEU A 288 30.63 1.98 -19.29
C LEU A 288 30.70 1.50 -20.76
N LYS A 289 30.99 2.46 -21.65
CA LYS A 289 31.50 2.31 -23.05
C LYS A 289 30.44 1.88 -24.08
N GLU A 290 30.36 2.42 -25.29
CA GLU A 290 31.40 2.99 -26.18
C GLU A 290 30.91 4.26 -26.91
N LYS A 291 31.88 5.11 -27.26
CA LYS A 291 31.71 6.29 -28.12
C LYS A 291 31.34 5.87 -29.54
N LYS A 292 30.31 6.48 -30.13
CA LYS A 292 30.27 6.81 -31.56
C LYS A 292 29.58 8.17 -31.73
N GLU A 293 30.31 9.08 -32.37
CA GLU A 293 29.91 10.42 -32.75
C GLU A 293 28.68 10.39 -33.66
N ILE A 294 27.72 11.28 -33.44
CA ILE A 294 26.73 11.67 -34.45
C ILE A 294 26.65 13.20 -34.48
N GLN A 295 26.84 13.72 -35.69
CA GLN A 295 26.98 15.12 -36.06
C GLN A 295 25.69 15.92 -35.80
N ILE A 296 25.90 17.17 -35.39
CA ILE A 296 24.88 18.21 -35.21
C ILE A 296 24.40 18.65 -36.60
N ILE A 297 23.09 18.61 -36.84
CA ILE A 297 22.44 19.36 -37.93
C ILE A 297 21.46 20.34 -37.28
N ASP A 298 21.81 21.61 -37.33
CA ASP A 298 20.97 22.73 -36.91
C ASP A 298 19.74 22.86 -37.83
N THR A 299 18.55 22.94 -37.24
CA THR A 299 17.39 23.61 -37.88
C THR A 299 16.67 24.51 -36.87
N PRO A 300 16.28 25.74 -37.26
CA PRO A 300 15.72 26.75 -36.37
C PRO A 300 14.24 26.49 -35.99
N PRO A 301 13.73 27.14 -34.92
CA PRO A 301 12.41 26.85 -34.38
C PRO A 301 11.28 27.38 -35.27
N ASN A 302 10.28 26.55 -35.54
CA ASN A 302 9.04 26.95 -36.19
C ASN A 302 8.01 27.38 -35.12
N PRO A 303 7.53 28.64 -35.12
CA PRO A 303 6.57 29.12 -34.14
C PRO A 303 5.16 28.97 -34.71
N ASN A 304 4.49 27.86 -34.43
CA ASN A 304 3.03 27.75 -34.52
C ASN A 304 2.60 26.35 -34.07
N TYR A 305 2.01 26.22 -32.89
CA TYR A 305 0.88 25.32 -32.67
C TYR A 305 0.14 25.76 -31.40
N GLY A 306 -1.05 26.32 -31.60
CA GLY A 306 -2.01 26.59 -30.54
C GLY A 306 -2.77 25.32 -30.14
N GLY A 307 -3.31 25.38 -28.91
CA GLY A 307 -4.68 24.98 -28.61
C GLY A 307 -5.05 23.50 -28.70
N SER A 308 -5.24 22.91 -27.51
CA SER A 308 -6.22 21.86 -27.20
C SER A 308 -6.14 20.53 -27.96
N GLN A 309 -5.51 19.52 -27.36
CA GLN A 309 -5.86 18.10 -27.54
C GLN A 309 -5.02 17.18 -26.62
N LEU A 310 -5.16 17.26 -25.29
CA LEU A 310 -4.44 16.33 -24.39
C LEU A 310 -5.20 16.06 -23.09
N PHE A 311 -6.39 15.45 -23.16
CA PHE A 311 -7.00 14.85 -21.98
C PHE A 311 -7.67 13.52 -22.37
N GLY A 312 -7.12 12.42 -21.85
CA GLY A 312 -7.67 11.07 -22.03
C GLY A 312 -9.01 10.94 -21.32
N ASP A 313 -9.94 10.22 -21.92
CA ASP A 313 -11.35 10.19 -21.53
C ASP A 313 -11.59 9.21 -20.37
N TRP A 314 -11.89 9.74 -19.18
CA TRP A 314 -12.12 8.98 -17.93
C TRP A 314 -13.59 8.59 -17.72
N GLY A 315 -14.50 9.05 -18.57
CA GLY A 315 -15.95 8.90 -18.39
C GLY A 315 -16.52 7.48 -18.56
N LYS A 316 -15.68 6.45 -18.68
CA LYS A 316 -16.10 5.05 -18.88
C LYS A 316 -15.95 4.15 -17.64
N PHE A 317 -15.40 4.66 -16.54
CA PHE A 317 -15.09 3.84 -15.35
C PHE A 317 -16.17 3.87 -14.26
N GLY A 318 -17.42 4.23 -14.63
CA GLY A 318 -18.60 4.23 -13.76
C GLY A 318 -19.22 2.87 -13.53
#